data_AF-A0A3N5GNI7-F1
#
_entry.id   AF-A0A3N5GNI7-F1
#
_cell.length_a   1.000
_cell.length_b   1.000
_cell.length_c   1.000
_cell.angle_alpha   90.00
_cell.angle_beta   90.00
_cell.angle_gamma   90.00
#
_symmetry.space_group_name_H-M   'P 1'
#
loop_
_entity.id
_entity.type
_entity.pdbx_description
1 polymer ?
#
loop_
_entity_poly.entity_id
_entity_poly.type
_entity_poly.pdbx_seq_one_letter_code
_entity_poly.pdbx_strand_id
1 'polypeptide(L)' 'MERGIHTKTEILSQPEAWADALGVVEKCQGGLEKIFDADYDQVLFTGCGSTYYLSLAAAALFQEMTGKLARAV' A
#
# COMPACT_ATOMS: atom_id res chain seq x y z
N MET A 1 7.07 20.32 -25.37
CA MET A 1 6.66 19.10 -24.63
C MET A 1 5.24 18.77 -25.05
N GLU A 2 4.96 17.50 -25.36
CA GLU A 2 3.61 17.05 -25.70
C GLU A 2 2.73 16.99 -24.44
N ARG A 3 1.47 17.43 -24.55
CA ARG A 3 0.53 17.41 -23.42
C ARG A 3 0.28 15.96 -22.97
N GLY A 4 0.39 15.70 -21.68
CA GLY A 4 0.15 14.36 -21.10
C GLY A 4 1.36 13.42 -21.12
N ILE A 5 2.53 13.86 -21.58
CA ILE A 5 3.73 13.02 -21.64
C ILE A 5 4.14 12.50 -20.25
N HIS A 6 4.04 13.33 -19.21
CA HIS A 6 4.42 12.94 -17.84
C HIS A 6 3.55 11.81 -17.28
N THR A 7 2.23 11.93 -17.38
CA THR A 7 1.30 10.88 -16.92
C THR A 7 1.45 9.59 -17.72
N LYS A 8 1.69 9.69 -19.03
CA LYS A 8 2.00 8.50 -19.85
C LYS A 8 3.27 7.82 -19.37
N THR A 9 4.33 8.58 -19.13
CA THR A 9 5.60 8.05 -18.60
C THR A 9 5.39 7.40 -17.23
N GLU A 10 4.66 8.05 -16.33
CA GLU A 10 4.33 7.54 -14.99
C GLU A 10 3.60 6.19 -15.06
N ILE A 11 2.54 6.10 -15.87
CA ILE A 11 1.77 4.86 -16.05
C ILE A 11 2.64 3.73 -16.61
N LEU A 12 3.49 4.05 -17.61
CA LEU A 12 4.34 3.04 -18.24
C LEU A 12 5.50 2.58 -17.35
N SER A 13 5.88 3.36 -16.35
CA SER A 13 6.92 3.01 -15.37
C SER A 13 6.42 2.19 -14.16
N GLN A 14 5.13 1.85 -14.11
CA GLN A 14 4.55 1.12 -12.98
C GLN A 14 5.22 -0.24 -12.70
N PRO A 15 5.62 -1.06 -13.70
CA PRO A 15 6.33 -2.30 -13.44
C PRO A 15 7.63 -2.11 -12.65
N GLU A 16 8.44 -1.11 -13.04
CA GLU A 16 9.68 -0.76 -12.36
C GLU A 16 9.40 -0.20 -10.97
N ALA A 17 8.41 0.70 -10.84
CA ALA A 17 8.00 1.26 -9.56
C ALA A 17 7.52 0.18 -8.57
N TRP A 18 6.86 -0.87 -9.04
CA TRP A 18 6.45 -2.00 -8.20
C TRP A 18 7.63 -2.85 -7.75
N ALA A 19 8.60 -3.12 -8.63
CA ALA A 19 9.82 -3.83 -8.26
C ALA A 19 10.60 -3.05 -7.18
N ASP A 20 10.70 -1.73 -7.34
CA ASP A 20 11.33 -0.85 -6.34
C ASP A 20 10.55 -0.86 -5.01
N ALA A 21 9.22 -0.82 -5.05
CA ALA A 21 8.38 -0.88 -3.86
C ALA A 21 8.57 -2.21 -3.09
N LEU A 22 8.65 -3.34 -3.79
CA LEU A 22 8.95 -4.63 -3.17
C LEU A 22 10.34 -4.64 -2.53
N GLY A 23 11.35 -4.08 -3.20
CA GLY A 23 12.69 -3.92 -2.64
C GLY A 23 12.73 -3.05 -1.38
N VAL A 24 11.84 -2.07 -1.24
CA VAL A 24 11.67 -1.31 0.00
C VAL A 24 11.05 -2.16 1.11
N VAL A 25 10.03 -2.95 0.80
CA VAL A 25 9.38 -3.85 1.78
C VAL A 25 10.39 -4.85 2.33
N GLU A 26 11.20 -5.48 1.48
CA GLU A 26 12.25 -6.43 1.88
C GLU A 26 13.27 -5.78 2.82
N LYS A 27 13.74 -4.57 2.50
CA LYS A 27 14.67 -3.81 3.35
C LYS A 27 14.07 -3.44 4.70
N CYS A 28 12.75 -3.26 4.75
CA CYS A 28 12.02 -2.88 5.96
C CYS A 28 11.45 -4.07 6.74
N GLN A 29 11.67 -5.31 6.30
CA GLN A 29 11.04 -6.52 6.84
C GLN A 29 11.12 -6.60 8.37
N GLY A 30 12.31 -6.44 8.96
CA GLY A 30 12.47 -6.57 10.42
C GLY A 30 11.78 -5.47 11.24
N GLY A 31 11.46 -4.32 10.63
CA GLY A 31 10.61 -3.30 11.25
C GLY A 31 9.13 -3.64 11.14
N LEU A 32 8.72 -4.19 9.99
CA LEU A 32 7.36 -4.60 9.72
C LEU A 32 6.92 -5.79 10.57
N GLU A 33 7.79 -6.78 10.79
CA GLU A 33 7.51 -7.94 11.66
C GLU A 33 7.04 -7.51 13.05
N LYS A 34 7.72 -6.52 13.65
CA LYS A 34 7.33 -5.97 14.96
C LYS A 34 5.95 -5.31 14.96
N ILE A 35 5.58 -4.68 13.85
CA ILE A 35 4.25 -4.06 13.69
C ILE A 35 3.19 -5.15 13.57
N PHE A 36 3.49 -6.26 12.88
CA PHE A 36 2.52 -7.35 12.71
C PHE A 36 2.36 -8.24 13.96
N ASP A 37 3.42 -8.40 14.75
CA ASP A 37 3.45 -9.14 16.01
C ASP A 37 2.77 -8.40 17.17
N ALA A 38 2.56 -7.09 17.04
CA ALA A 38 1.85 -6.32 18.04
C ALA A 38 0.39 -6.82 18.20
N ASP A 39 -0.10 -6.72 19.44
CA ASP A 39 -1.50 -7.00 19.74
C ASP A 39 -2.32 -5.72 19.55
N TYR A 40 -3.25 -5.75 18.59
CA TYR A 40 -4.14 -4.64 18.25
C TYR A 40 -5.52 -5.17 17.88
N ASP A 41 -6.55 -4.49 18.35
CA ASP A 41 -7.94 -4.84 18.06
C ASP A 41 -8.33 -4.54 16.60
N GLN A 42 -7.70 -3.53 15.99
CA GLN A 42 -8.05 -3.04 14.65
C GLN A 42 -6.89 -2.31 13.97
N VAL A 43 -6.83 -2.42 12.64
CA VAL A 43 -5.94 -1.62 11.77
C VAL A 43 -6.73 -0.58 10.98
N LEU A 44 -6.27 0.67 10.98
CA LEU A 44 -6.85 1.75 10.19
C LEU A 44 -5.90 2.15 9.05
N PHE A 45 -6.36 1.99 7.81
CA PHE A 45 -5.69 2.50 6.62
C PHE A 45 -6.28 3.88 6.28
N THR A 46 -5.47 4.93 6.30
CA THR A 46 -5.97 6.31 6.13
C THR A 46 -5.45 6.96 4.85
N GLY A 47 -6.30 7.69 4.14
CA GLY A 47 -5.93 8.34 2.88
C GLY A 47 -7.02 9.27 2.33
N CYS A 48 -6.67 10.18 1.42
CA CYS A 48 -7.61 11.11 0.80
C CYS A 48 -7.42 11.18 -0.72
N GLY A 49 -8.51 11.44 -1.46
CA GLY A 49 -8.45 11.41 -2.93
C GLY A 49 -8.13 10.01 -3.46
N SER A 50 -7.14 9.88 -4.36
CA SER A 50 -6.76 8.58 -4.93
C SER A 50 -6.23 7.60 -3.88
N THR A 51 -5.59 8.09 -2.82
CA THR A 51 -5.05 7.22 -1.76
C THR A 51 -6.13 6.67 -0.84
N TYR A 52 -7.33 7.26 -0.81
CA TYR A 52 -8.48 6.67 -0.13
C TYR A 52 -8.89 5.32 -0.77
N TYR A 53 -8.84 5.22 -2.10
CA TYR A 53 -9.11 3.96 -2.79
C TYR A 53 -8.03 2.90 -2.51
N LEU A 54 -6.78 3.33 -2.33
CA LEU A 54 -5.72 2.43 -1.86
C LEU A 54 -6.01 1.93 -0.44
N SER A 55 -6.46 2.80 0.47
CA SER A 55 -6.87 2.38 1.83
C SER A 55 -8.02 1.38 1.82
N LEU A 56 -9.01 1.54 0.93
CA LEU A 56 -10.09 0.58 0.76
C LEU A 56 -9.56 -0.79 0.31
N ALA A 57 -8.69 -0.82 -0.69
CA ALA A 57 -8.08 -2.06 -1.17
C ALA A 57 -7.21 -2.73 -0.10
N ALA A 58 -6.39 -1.94 0.61
CA ALA A 58 -5.52 -2.41 1.67
C ALA A 58 -6.32 -3.00 2.85
N ALA A 59 -7.37 -2.33 3.31
CA ALA A 59 -8.22 -2.83 4.38
C ALA A 59 -8.89 -4.16 4.00
N ALA A 60 -9.45 -4.25 2.79
CA ALA A 60 -10.10 -5.48 2.32
C ALA A 60 -9.10 -6.65 2.23
N LEU A 61 -7.95 -6.43 1.60
CA LEU A 61 -6.91 -7.45 1.43
C LEU A 61 -6.32 -7.89 2.77
N PHE A 62 -6.04 -6.94 3.67
CA PHE A 62 -5.48 -7.24 4.98
C PHE A 62 -6.41 -8.11 5.82
N GLN A 63 -7.72 -7.81 5.82
CA GLN A 63 -8.71 -8.64 6.52
C GLN A 63 -8.75 -10.05 5.93
N GLU A 64 -8.79 -10.18 4.61
CA GLU A 64 -8.84 -11.49 3.94
C GLU A 64 -7.61 -12.34 4.27
N MET A 65 -6.42 -11.74 4.28
CA MET A 65 -5.16 -12.46 4.49
C MET A 65 -4.87 -12.78 5.96
N THR A 66 -5.32 -11.95 6.90
CA THR A 66 -4.91 -12.05 8.31
C THR A 66 -6.03 -12.40 9.27
N GLY A 67 -7.30 -12.24 8.87
CA GLY A 67 -8.47 -12.34 9.74
C GLY A 67 -8.60 -11.22 10.78
N LYS A 68 -7.66 -10.28 10.84
CA LYS A 68 -7.70 -9.13 11.77
C LYS A 68 -8.62 -8.05 11.22
N LEU A 69 -9.39 -7.39 12.09
CA LEU A 69 -10.29 -6.30 11.72
C LEU A 69 -9.50 -5.12 11.11
N ALA A 70 -9.92 -4.62 9.95
CA ALA A 70 -9.33 -3.42 9.36
C ALA A 70 -10.35 -2.55 8.62
N ARG A 71 -10.11 -1.24 8.59
CA ARG A 71 -10.98 -0.27 7.90
C ARG A 71 -10.19 0.79 7.17
N ALA A 72 -10.77 1.29 6.09
CA ALA A 72 -10.32 2.50 5.42
C ALA A 72 -11.01 3.73 6.05
N VAL A 73 -10.25 4.81 6.23
CA VAL A 73 -10.73 6.07 6.82
C VAL A 73 -10.19 7.28 6.07
#